data_AF-A0A940WEX6-F1
#
_entry.id   AF-A0A940WEX6-F1
#
_cell.length_a   1.000
_cell.length_b   1.000
_cell.length_c   1.000
_cell.angle_alpha   90.00
_cell.angle_beta   90.00
_cell.angle_gamma   90.00
#
_symmetry.space_group_name_H-M   'P 1'
#
loop_
_entity.id
_entity.type
_entity.pdbx_description
1 polymer ?
#
loop_
_entity_poly.entity_id
_entity_poly.type
_entity_poly.pdbx_seq_one_letter_code
_entity_poly.pdbx_strand_id
1 'polypeptide(L)'
;MRERNEKGFTLIEVVVVVAVIAILAAVLTPYITKYIDDSKIAKARNETQVIAAAVTNSYKDLGRWPNRINATTDYGGLYTGATTPAAAFFGAATGWTAAGAGWNSLDTHLVTNGHTYPAAGDTKWSGPYATTLPVDPWGRPYVINAANFTSVVVPPIPVWVLSAGPNGLVETNIAAATTATGGDDIGFRVR
;
A
#
# COMPACT_ATOMS: atom_id res chain seq x y z
N MET A 1 -42.48 -27.16 52.83
CA MET A 1 -41.86 -25.83 52.64
C MET A 1 -40.36 -26.04 52.47
N ARG A 2 -39.77 -25.61 51.35
CA ARG A 2 -38.32 -25.65 51.12
C ARG A 2 -37.84 -24.21 51.15
N GLU A 3 -37.09 -23.84 52.18
CA GLU A 3 -36.41 -22.54 52.24
C GLU A 3 -35.26 -22.57 51.24
N ARG A 4 -35.31 -21.66 50.26
CA ARG A 4 -34.21 -21.45 49.33
C ARG A 4 -33.16 -20.60 50.03
N ASN A 5 -32.00 -21.19 50.25
CA ASN A 5 -30.84 -20.53 50.84
C ASN A 5 -30.16 -19.67 49.75
N GLU A 6 -30.73 -18.49 49.47
CA GLU A 6 -30.15 -17.56 48.51
C GLU A 6 -29.04 -16.75 49.20
N LYS A 7 -27.80 -17.21 49.04
CA LYS A 7 -26.61 -16.50 49.50
C LYS A 7 -26.41 -15.25 48.64
N GLY A 8 -26.51 -14.07 49.25
CA GLY A 8 -26.24 -12.80 48.60
C GLY A 8 -24.76 -12.60 48.30
N PHE A 9 -24.47 -11.94 47.17
CA PHE A 9 -23.13 -11.60 46.71
C PHE A 9 -22.49 -10.53 47.62
N THR A 10 -21.23 -10.70 48.00
CA THR A 10 -20.55 -9.72 48.89
C THR A 10 -19.88 -8.61 48.07
N LEU A 11 -19.84 -7.37 48.61
CA LEU A 11 -19.11 -6.26 47.99
C LEU A 11 -17.61 -6.58 47.82
N ILE A 12 -17.03 -7.32 48.77
CA ILE A 12 -15.63 -7.70 48.72
C ILE A 12 -15.31 -8.68 47.58
N GLU A 13 -16.22 -9.62 47.27
CA GLU A 13 -16.07 -10.50 46.09
C GLU A 13 -16.02 -9.71 44.80
N VAL A 14 -16.91 -8.71 44.63
CA VAL A 14 -16.91 -7.88 43.42
C VAL A 14 -15.60 -7.09 43.31
N VAL A 15 -15.13 -6.48 44.41
CA VAL A 15 -13.91 -5.66 44.41
C VAL A 15 -12.67 -6.48 44.05
N VAL A 16 -12.54 -7.70 44.59
CA VAL A 16 -11.42 -8.59 44.26
C VAL A 16 -11.49 -9.03 42.79
N VAL A 17 -12.68 -9.35 42.28
CA VAL A 17 -12.87 -9.76 40.89
C VAL A 17 -12.50 -8.64 39.91
N VAL A 18 -12.97 -7.41 40.13
CA VAL A 18 -12.63 -6.29 39.24
C VAL A 18 -11.15 -5.91 39.35
N ALA A 19 -10.51 -6.08 40.52
CA ALA A 19 -9.08 -5.88 40.68
C ALA A 19 -8.26 -6.88 39.84
N VAL A 20 -8.63 -8.17 39.85
CA VAL A 20 -7.96 -9.19 39.04
C VAL A 20 -8.19 -8.93 37.54
N ILE A 21 -9.41 -8.60 37.12
CA ILE A 21 -9.71 -8.28 35.71
C ILE A 21 -8.88 -7.06 35.24
N ALA A 22 -8.74 -6.02 36.08
CA ALA A 22 -7.94 -4.85 35.75
C ALA A 22 -6.46 -5.20 35.53
N ILE A 23 -5.88 -6.05 36.39
CA ILE A 23 -4.49 -6.51 36.25
C ILE A 23 -4.32 -7.33 34.97
N LEU A 24 -5.23 -8.28 34.70
CA LEU A 24 -5.18 -9.10 33.49
C LEU A 24 -5.30 -8.27 32.22
N ALA A 25 -6.22 -7.29 32.19
CA ALA A 25 -6.39 -6.38 31.06
C ALA A 25 -5.14 -5.52 30.81
N ALA A 26 -4.51 -5.03 31.87
CA ALA A 26 -3.28 -4.23 31.78
C ALA A 26 -2.13 -5.02 31.16
N VAL A 27 -1.96 -6.28 31.53
CA VAL A 27 -0.90 -7.16 30.97
C VAL A 27 -1.18 -7.52 29.51
N LEU A 28 -2.44 -7.71 29.12
CA LEU A 28 -2.81 -8.17 27.78
C LEU A 28 -2.66 -7.09 26.70
N THR A 29 -2.82 -5.81 27.06
CA THR A 29 -2.83 -4.67 26.13
C THR A 29 -1.61 -4.60 25.19
N PRO A 30 -0.34 -4.64 25.66
CA PRO A 30 0.83 -4.55 24.77
C PRO A 30 1.00 -5.77 23.84
N TYR A 31 0.45 -6.94 24.19
CA TYR A 31 0.49 -8.12 23.33
C TYR A 31 -0.44 -7.98 22.13
N ILE A 32 -1.62 -7.40 22.33
CA ILE A 32 -2.60 -7.18 21.26
C ILE A 32 -2.07 -6.17 20.24
N THR A 33 -1.44 -5.08 20.70
CA THR A 33 -0.91 -4.04 19.79
C THR A 33 0.16 -4.60 18.86
N LYS A 34 1.09 -5.40 19.38
CA LYS A 34 2.12 -6.05 18.56
C LYS A 34 1.53 -6.99 17.50
N TYR A 35 0.56 -7.81 17.88
CA TYR A 35 -0.10 -8.73 16.94
C TYR A 35 -0.82 -7.97 15.82
N ILE A 36 -1.46 -6.85 16.15
CA ILE A 36 -2.09 -5.98 15.16
C ILE A 36 -1.03 -5.42 14.20
N ASP A 37 0.10 -4.93 14.70
CA ASP A 37 1.15 -4.36 13.86
C ASP A 37 1.79 -5.42 12.93
N ASP A 38 2.05 -6.63 13.43
CA ASP A 38 2.51 -7.75 12.60
C ASP A 38 1.48 -8.10 11.50
N SER A 39 0.19 -8.06 11.83
CA SER A 39 -0.89 -8.31 10.87
C SER A 39 -0.98 -7.22 9.79
N LYS A 40 -0.74 -5.96 10.15
CA LYS A 40 -0.67 -4.83 9.20
C LYS A 40 0.50 -5.03 8.25
N ILE A 41 1.69 -5.34 8.77
CA ILE A 41 2.88 -5.56 7.96
C ILE A 41 2.67 -6.73 6.98
N ALA A 42 2.10 -7.84 7.46
CA ALA A 42 1.80 -9.00 6.62
C ALA A 42 0.78 -8.67 5.50
N LYS A 43 -0.26 -7.90 5.83
CA LYS A 43 -1.24 -7.41 4.85
C LYS A 43 -0.57 -6.53 3.78
N ALA A 44 0.23 -5.55 4.19
CA ALA A 44 0.94 -4.68 3.25
C ALA A 44 1.89 -5.46 2.33
N ARG A 45 2.56 -6.49 2.85
CA ARG A 45 3.42 -7.37 2.05
C ARG A 45 2.64 -8.18 1.01
N ASN A 46 1.45 -8.66 1.35
CA ASN A 46 0.61 -9.38 0.40
C ASN A 46 0.08 -8.43 -0.69
N GLU A 47 -0.43 -7.26 -0.31
CA GLU A 47 -0.98 -6.27 -1.23
C GLU A 47 0.08 -5.75 -2.21
N THR A 48 1.30 -5.47 -1.74
CA THR A 48 2.43 -5.07 -2.62
C THR A 48 2.79 -6.13 -3.65
N GLN A 49 2.67 -7.42 -3.33
CA GLN A 49 2.88 -8.52 -4.30
C GLN A 49 1.75 -8.61 -5.34
N VAL A 50 0.50 -8.49 -4.91
CA VAL A 50 -0.66 -8.50 -5.82
C VAL A 50 -0.56 -7.34 -6.80
N ILE A 51 -0.22 -6.16 -6.28
CA ILE A 51 0.02 -4.97 -7.09
C ILE A 51 1.20 -5.18 -8.05
N ALA A 52 2.32 -5.70 -7.56
CA ALA A 52 3.49 -5.97 -8.40
C ALA A 52 3.16 -6.91 -9.57
N ALA A 53 2.31 -7.91 -9.36
CA ALA A 53 1.83 -8.79 -10.42
C ALA A 53 0.99 -8.01 -11.46
N ALA A 54 0.10 -7.11 -11.02
CA ALA A 54 -0.67 -6.25 -11.91
C ALA A 54 0.23 -5.32 -12.74
N VAL A 55 1.21 -4.67 -12.11
CA VAL A 55 2.23 -3.85 -12.80
C VAL A 55 2.99 -4.68 -13.83
N THR A 56 3.43 -5.89 -13.47
CA THR A 56 4.15 -6.78 -14.37
C THR A 56 3.31 -7.18 -15.58
N ASN A 57 2.03 -7.49 -15.39
CA ASN A 57 1.13 -7.81 -16.50
C ASN A 57 0.88 -6.61 -17.41
N SER A 58 0.73 -5.41 -16.83
CA SER A 58 0.63 -4.17 -17.63
C SER A 58 1.88 -3.94 -18.48
N TYR A 59 3.07 -4.22 -17.94
CA TYR A 59 4.33 -4.08 -18.68
C TYR A 59 4.44 -5.11 -19.81
N LYS A 60 4.02 -6.36 -19.59
CA LYS A 60 4.02 -7.42 -20.62
C LYS A 60 3.13 -7.07 -21.81
N ASP A 61 1.97 -6.49 -21.54
CA ASP A 61 0.98 -6.16 -22.57
C ASP A 61 1.29 -4.85 -23.29
N LEU A 62 1.81 -3.85 -22.58
CA LEU A 62 1.97 -2.50 -23.11
C LEU A 62 3.42 -2.18 -23.52
N GLY A 63 4.37 -3.04 -23.14
CA GLY A 63 5.81 -2.85 -23.36
C GLY A 63 6.40 -1.63 -22.65
N ARG A 64 5.67 -1.06 -21.69
CA ARG A 64 6.04 0.16 -20.98
C ARG A 64 5.55 0.11 -19.53
N TRP A 65 6.32 0.72 -18.63
CA TRP A 65 5.93 0.84 -17.23
C TRP A 65 4.78 1.85 -17.06
N PRO A 66 3.94 1.67 -16.03
CA PRO A 66 2.95 2.68 -15.68
C PRO A 66 3.67 3.94 -15.17
N ASN A 67 3.85 4.92 -16.05
CA ASN A 67 4.55 6.17 -15.78
C ASN A 67 3.57 7.35 -15.84
N ARG A 68 3.69 8.26 -14.87
CA ARG A 68 3.11 9.60 -14.96
C ARG A 68 4.10 10.64 -14.40
N ILE A 69 4.51 11.62 -15.22
CA ILE A 69 5.37 12.73 -14.76
C ILE A 69 4.65 14.07 -14.74
N ASN A 70 3.80 14.35 -15.74
CA ASN A 70 3.11 15.64 -15.89
C ASN A 70 1.60 15.43 -16.17
N ALA A 71 0.80 16.50 -16.27
CA ALA A 71 -0.63 16.43 -16.61
C ALA A 71 -0.99 16.65 -18.10
N THR A 72 -0.04 17.07 -18.94
CA THR A 72 -0.28 17.50 -20.32
C THR A 72 0.36 16.75 -21.51
N THR A 73 1.23 15.73 -21.38
CA THR A 73 1.84 15.07 -22.57
C THR A 73 2.09 13.57 -22.41
N ASP A 74 1.69 12.85 -23.48
CA ASP A 74 1.90 11.44 -23.87
C ASP A 74 2.13 10.41 -22.75
N TYR A 75 1.11 9.61 -22.48
CA TYR A 75 0.97 8.82 -21.27
C TYR A 75 0.86 7.33 -21.54
N GLY A 76 1.56 6.54 -20.74
CA GLY A 76 1.19 5.16 -20.45
C GLY A 76 0.35 5.05 -19.15
N GLY A 77 -0.57 5.98 -18.88
CA GLY A 77 -1.24 6.10 -17.58
C GLY A 77 -2.60 5.38 -17.50
N LEU A 78 -2.79 4.47 -16.55
CA LEU A 78 -4.11 3.83 -16.36
C LEU A 78 -4.83 4.43 -15.16
N TYR A 79 -5.93 5.15 -15.38
CA TYR A 79 -6.58 5.95 -14.35
C TYR A 79 -7.39 5.12 -13.33
N THR A 80 -7.90 5.75 -12.27
CA THR A 80 -8.99 5.22 -11.43
C THR A 80 -10.24 6.06 -11.69
N GLY A 81 -10.84 5.94 -12.88
CA GLY A 81 -12.08 6.65 -13.23
C GLY A 81 -12.13 7.20 -14.65
N ALA A 82 -13.19 7.99 -14.94
CA ALA A 82 -13.50 8.52 -16.27
C ALA A 82 -12.78 9.85 -16.61
N THR A 83 -12.10 10.47 -15.65
CA THR A 83 -11.44 11.77 -15.81
C THR A 83 -9.96 11.66 -15.49
N THR A 84 -9.13 12.39 -16.24
CA THR A 84 -7.71 12.58 -15.91
C THR A 84 -7.58 13.20 -14.50
N PRO A 85 -6.98 12.51 -13.52
CA PRO A 85 -6.79 13.05 -12.17
C PRO A 85 -5.89 14.29 -12.20
N ALA A 86 -5.96 15.21 -11.24
CA ALA A 86 -5.12 16.44 -11.23
C ALA A 86 -3.61 16.14 -11.08
N ALA A 87 -2.72 17.09 -11.35
CA ALA A 87 -1.28 16.86 -11.47
C ALA A 87 -0.53 16.42 -10.19
N ALA A 88 -1.17 16.39 -9.02
CA ALA A 88 -0.48 16.28 -7.73
C ALA A 88 -1.04 15.14 -6.86
N PHE A 89 -0.48 13.94 -7.01
CA PHE A 89 -0.72 12.83 -6.07
C PHE A 89 0.52 12.45 -5.26
N PHE A 90 1.68 13.01 -5.60
CA PHE A 90 2.93 12.78 -4.90
C PHE A 90 3.45 14.09 -4.31
N GLY A 91 3.37 14.25 -2.99
CA GLY A 91 3.76 15.46 -2.28
C GLY A 91 3.07 15.60 -0.91
N ALA A 92 3.37 16.68 -0.19
CA ALA A 92 2.95 16.91 1.19
C ALA A 92 1.43 16.77 1.46
N ALA A 93 0.57 16.92 0.44
CA ALA A 93 -0.88 16.80 0.56
C ALA A 93 -1.39 15.37 0.84
N THR A 94 -0.58 14.33 0.61
CA THR A 94 -0.93 12.93 0.93
C THR A 94 -0.33 12.44 2.25
N GLY A 95 0.31 13.33 3.03
CA GLY A 95 0.86 13.01 4.36
C GLY A 95 2.28 12.44 4.38
N TRP A 96 3.06 12.67 3.33
CA TRP A 96 4.41 12.12 3.15
C TRP A 96 5.46 13.23 3.25
N THR A 97 6.43 13.09 4.14
CA THR A 97 7.58 14.00 4.27
C THR A 97 8.83 13.34 3.70
N ALA A 98 9.52 14.04 2.79
CA ALA A 98 10.84 13.71 2.23
C ALA A 98 10.90 12.54 1.23
N ALA A 99 10.18 12.61 0.12
CA ALA A 99 10.53 11.77 -1.02
C ALA A 99 11.64 12.41 -1.86
N GLY A 100 12.75 11.69 -2.03
CA GLY A 100 13.66 11.94 -3.15
C GLY A 100 12.90 11.87 -4.48
N ALA A 101 13.32 12.66 -5.46
CA ALA A 101 12.74 12.68 -6.79
C ALA A 101 12.62 11.24 -7.37
N GLY A 102 11.46 10.87 -7.95
CA GLY A 102 11.31 9.63 -8.72
C GLY A 102 10.19 8.65 -8.32
N TRP A 103 9.36 9.00 -7.34
CA TRP A 103 8.22 8.19 -6.89
C TRP A 103 6.88 8.77 -7.36
N ASN A 104 5.89 7.89 -7.55
CA ASN A 104 4.52 8.19 -7.98
C ASN A 104 3.51 7.37 -7.17
N SER A 105 2.30 7.91 -7.00
CA SER A 105 1.16 7.18 -6.43
C SER A 105 0.53 6.25 -7.47
N LEU A 106 0.26 5.01 -7.09
CA LEU A 106 -0.20 3.94 -7.98
C LEU A 106 -1.69 4.04 -8.37
N ASP A 107 -2.46 4.80 -7.60
CA ASP A 107 -3.89 5.09 -7.82
C ASP A 107 -4.20 5.69 -9.20
N THR A 108 -3.19 6.19 -9.91
CA THR A 108 -3.36 6.75 -11.26
C THR A 108 -2.81 5.85 -12.37
N HIS A 109 -2.52 4.58 -12.07
CA HIS A 109 -1.71 3.72 -12.95
C HIS A 109 -2.20 2.33 -13.35
N LEU A 110 -3.26 1.74 -12.77
CA LEU A 110 -3.64 0.34 -13.08
C LEU A 110 -5.13 0.01 -13.34
N VAL A 111 -6.07 0.92 -13.09
CA VAL A 111 -7.47 0.52 -12.78
C VAL A 111 -8.47 0.75 -13.91
N THR A 112 -8.28 1.72 -14.79
CA THR A 112 -9.20 2.02 -15.90
C THR A 112 -8.43 2.41 -17.15
N ASN A 113 -8.99 2.05 -18.30
CA ASN A 113 -8.48 2.50 -19.57
C ASN A 113 -9.02 3.90 -19.88
N GLY A 114 -8.19 4.93 -19.69
CA GLY A 114 -8.50 6.29 -20.15
C GLY A 114 -7.57 6.78 -21.25
N HIS A 115 -6.84 5.88 -21.92
CA HIS A 115 -5.99 6.19 -23.07
C HIS A 115 -6.38 5.39 -24.31
N THR A 116 -6.00 5.91 -25.47
CA THR A 116 -6.19 5.23 -26.76
C THR A 116 -5.08 4.21 -26.98
N TYR A 117 -5.16 3.07 -26.31
CA TYR A 117 -4.30 1.92 -26.63
C TYR A 117 -4.78 1.24 -27.92
N PRO A 118 -3.87 0.62 -28.70
CA PRO A 118 -4.24 -0.21 -29.84
C PRO A 118 -5.27 -1.28 -29.45
N ALA A 119 -6.29 -1.49 -30.28
CA ALA A 119 -7.32 -2.52 -30.05
C ALA A 119 -6.80 -3.95 -30.36
N ALA A 120 -5.66 -4.07 -31.03
CA ALA A 120 -5.02 -5.33 -31.41
C ALA A 120 -3.48 -5.16 -31.49
N GLY A 121 -2.77 -6.28 -31.48
CA GLY A 121 -1.29 -6.32 -31.51
C GLY A 121 -0.65 -6.44 -30.13
N ASP A 122 0.68 -6.49 -30.10
CA ASP A 122 1.51 -6.78 -28.91
C ASP A 122 1.61 -5.61 -27.91
N THR A 123 0.90 -4.51 -28.17
CA THR A 123 0.83 -3.31 -27.29
C THR A 123 -0.61 -2.97 -26.90
N LYS A 124 -1.52 -3.92 -27.09
CA LYS A 124 -2.94 -3.74 -26.77
C LYS A 124 -3.16 -3.76 -25.26
N TRP A 125 -4.07 -2.93 -24.78
CA TRP A 125 -4.54 -3.01 -23.41
C TRP A 125 -5.47 -4.23 -23.24
N SER A 126 -5.18 -5.10 -22.27
CA SER A 126 -5.96 -6.34 -22.06
C SER A 126 -6.87 -6.31 -20.83
N GLY A 127 -6.94 -5.21 -20.09
CA GLY A 127 -7.93 -5.07 -19.02
C GLY A 127 -7.47 -4.20 -17.86
N PRO A 128 -8.38 -3.85 -16.95
CA PRO A 128 -7.96 -3.25 -15.70
C PRO A 128 -7.08 -4.29 -15.00
N TYR A 129 -5.78 -4.00 -14.89
CA TYR A 129 -4.81 -4.92 -14.29
C TYR A 129 -5.04 -5.06 -12.78
N ALA A 130 -5.79 -4.13 -12.20
CA ALA A 130 -6.44 -4.22 -10.90
C ALA A 130 -7.85 -3.63 -10.98
N THR A 131 -8.83 -4.20 -10.28
CA THR A 131 -10.20 -3.66 -10.24
C THR A 131 -10.36 -2.51 -9.26
N THR A 132 -9.62 -2.55 -8.16
CA THR A 132 -9.49 -1.50 -7.14
C THR A 132 -8.12 -1.61 -6.50
N LEU A 133 -7.49 -0.49 -6.18
CA LEU A 133 -6.25 -0.52 -5.41
C LEU A 133 -6.56 -0.34 -3.91
N PRO A 134 -6.06 -1.22 -3.04
CA PRO A 134 -6.23 -1.06 -1.61
C PRO A 134 -5.41 0.14 -1.11
N VAL A 135 -5.84 0.71 0.01
CA VAL A 135 -4.98 1.57 0.83
C VAL A 135 -4.18 0.69 1.78
N ASP A 136 -2.97 1.13 2.11
CA ASP A 136 -2.14 0.43 3.07
C ASP A 136 -2.80 0.40 4.47
N PRO A 137 -2.34 -0.45 5.38
CA PRO A 137 -2.92 -0.57 6.72
C PRO A 137 -2.82 0.69 7.59
N TRP A 138 -2.06 1.71 7.15
CA TRP A 138 -1.91 3.01 7.78
C TRP A 138 -2.71 4.11 7.06
N GLY A 139 -3.55 3.73 6.08
CA GLY A 139 -4.48 4.62 5.39
C GLY A 139 -3.87 5.41 4.23
N ARG A 140 -2.67 5.05 3.77
CA ARG A 140 -1.97 5.74 2.69
C ARG A 140 -1.99 4.93 1.39
N PRO A 141 -1.93 5.56 0.21
CA PRO A 141 -1.85 4.85 -1.05
C PRO A 141 -0.48 4.17 -1.23
N TYR A 142 -0.45 3.05 -1.93
CA TYR A 142 0.79 2.42 -2.38
C TYR A 142 1.51 3.29 -3.42
N VAL A 143 2.84 3.25 -3.41
CA VAL A 143 3.70 4.04 -4.29
C VAL A 143 4.55 3.16 -5.21
N ILE A 144 4.92 3.71 -6.36
CA ILE A 144 5.77 3.08 -7.36
C ILE A 144 6.84 4.06 -7.86
N ASN A 145 8.08 3.61 -8.07
CA ASN A 145 9.17 4.47 -8.60
C ASN A 145 9.19 4.56 -10.14
N ALA A 146 8.03 4.44 -10.78
CA ALA A 146 7.92 4.36 -12.23
C ALA A 146 7.96 5.73 -12.96
N ALA A 147 8.09 6.84 -12.22
CA ALA A 147 8.16 8.19 -12.79
C ALA A 147 9.33 8.33 -13.78
N ASN A 148 10.50 7.79 -13.45
CA ASN A 148 11.73 8.06 -14.18
C ASN A 148 11.91 7.24 -15.48
N PHE A 149 10.95 6.41 -15.87
CA PHE A 149 11.06 5.51 -17.03
C PHE A 149 10.55 6.14 -18.34
N THR A 150 10.78 7.43 -18.56
CA THR A 150 10.31 8.14 -19.77
C THR A 150 11.04 7.82 -21.05
N SER A 151 12.19 7.16 -20.95
CA SER A 151 13.07 7.00 -22.09
C SER A 151 13.51 5.56 -22.18
N VAL A 152 13.41 4.99 -23.38
CA VAL A 152 13.83 3.64 -23.79
C VAL A 152 15.34 3.38 -23.54
N VAL A 153 16.05 4.34 -22.94
CA VAL A 153 17.52 4.44 -22.86
C VAL A 153 18.04 4.60 -21.43
N VAL A 154 17.21 4.47 -20.39
CA VAL A 154 17.72 4.39 -19.01
C VAL A 154 17.91 2.91 -18.65
N PRO A 155 19.09 2.47 -18.17
CA PRO A 155 19.26 1.09 -17.71
C PRO A 155 18.14 0.76 -16.71
N PRO A 156 17.54 -0.44 -16.75
CA PRO A 156 16.35 -0.73 -15.96
C PRO A 156 16.70 -0.61 -14.48
N ILE A 157 16.41 0.54 -13.90
CA ILE A 157 16.31 0.65 -12.45
C ILE A 157 15.15 -0.28 -12.06
N PRO A 158 15.27 -1.03 -10.96
CA PRO A 158 14.20 -1.91 -10.56
C PRO A 158 12.95 -1.10 -10.25
N VAL A 159 11.80 -1.64 -10.64
CA VAL A 159 10.52 -1.07 -10.25
C VAL A 159 10.16 -1.58 -8.86
N TRP A 160 9.88 -0.67 -7.95
CA TRP A 160 9.48 -0.93 -6.59
C TRP A 160 8.01 -0.58 -6.42
N VAL A 161 7.26 -1.47 -5.80
CA VAL A 161 5.92 -1.20 -5.26
C VAL A 161 6.03 -1.19 -3.75
N LEU A 162 5.76 -0.06 -3.09
CA LEU A 162 5.98 0.13 -1.66
C LEU A 162 4.77 0.70 -0.92
N SER A 163 4.71 0.42 0.38
CA SER A 163 4.10 1.23 1.43
C SER A 163 5.23 1.71 2.35
N ALA A 164 5.18 2.96 2.83
CA ALA A 164 6.17 3.45 3.82
C ALA A 164 5.85 3.06 5.26
N GLY A 165 5.04 2.03 5.46
CA GLY A 165 4.86 1.49 6.79
C GLY A 165 4.26 2.48 7.80
N PRO A 166 4.49 2.21 9.09
CA PRO A 166 4.00 3.04 10.20
C PRO A 166 4.41 4.51 10.12
N ASN A 167 5.66 4.82 9.77
CA ASN A 167 6.16 6.19 9.85
C ASN A 167 5.69 7.08 8.67
N GLY A 168 5.36 6.48 7.51
CA GLY A 168 4.97 7.22 6.31
C GLY A 168 6.09 7.94 5.57
N LEU A 169 7.33 7.55 5.85
CA LEU A 169 8.54 8.08 5.25
C LEU A 169 9.10 7.01 4.33
N VAL A 170 9.15 7.28 3.02
CA VAL A 170 9.79 6.34 2.09
C VAL A 170 11.31 6.42 2.30
N GLU A 171 11.89 5.36 2.82
CA GLU A 171 13.33 5.25 3.13
C GLU A 171 14.09 4.40 2.09
N THR A 172 13.37 3.68 1.24
CA THR A 172 13.92 2.80 0.21
C THR A 172 14.57 3.60 -0.91
N ASN A 173 15.85 3.30 -1.16
CA ASN A 173 16.62 3.90 -2.25
C ASN A 173 16.21 3.31 -3.62
N ILE A 174 15.90 4.15 -4.60
CA ILE A 174 15.49 3.74 -5.96
C ILE A 174 16.65 3.35 -6.89
N ALA A 175 17.89 3.34 -6.41
CA ALA A 175 19.07 2.99 -7.19
C ALA A 175 19.03 1.54 -7.72
N ALA A 176 19.69 1.30 -8.86
CA ALA A 176 19.74 -0.01 -9.51
C ALA A 176 20.31 -1.12 -8.61
N ALA A 177 21.26 -0.77 -7.74
CA ALA A 177 21.92 -1.68 -6.81
C ALA A 177 21.06 -2.01 -5.57
N THR A 178 19.96 -1.29 -5.32
CA THR A 178 19.11 -1.56 -4.16
C THR A 178 18.36 -2.87 -4.34
N THR A 179 18.52 -3.79 -3.39
CA THR A 179 17.91 -5.13 -3.41
C THR A 179 16.94 -5.39 -2.27
N ALA A 180 16.86 -4.48 -1.30
CA ALA A 180 15.99 -4.58 -0.12
C ALA A 180 15.31 -3.23 0.16
N THR A 181 14.20 -3.27 0.87
CA THR A 181 13.53 -2.05 1.34
C THR A 181 14.35 -1.38 2.45
N GLY A 182 14.24 -0.06 2.55
CA GLY A 182 14.87 0.75 3.60
C GLY A 182 13.95 0.93 4.81
N GLY A 183 14.50 1.03 6.01
CA GLY A 183 13.74 1.40 7.21
C GLY A 183 12.56 0.47 7.52
N ASP A 184 11.38 1.04 7.73
CA ASP A 184 10.11 0.32 7.94
C ASP A 184 9.27 0.17 6.65
N ASP A 185 9.84 0.51 5.49
CA ASP A 185 9.18 0.34 4.21
C ASP A 185 8.91 -1.14 3.92
N ILE A 186 7.72 -1.38 3.38
CA ILE A 186 7.26 -2.71 2.98
C ILE A 186 6.99 -2.66 1.49
N GLY A 187 7.62 -3.56 0.76
CA GLY A 187 7.33 -3.62 -0.66
C GLY A 187 8.02 -4.71 -1.43
N PHE A 188 7.77 -4.67 -2.72
CA PHE A 188 8.15 -5.70 -3.66
C PHE A 188 8.92 -5.10 -4.82
N ARG A 189 10.03 -5.78 -5.17
CA ARG A 189 10.88 -5.42 -6.30
C ARG A 189 10.45 -6.20 -7.54
N VAL A 190 9.89 -5.50 -8.50
CA VAL A 190 9.59 -6.00 -9.84
C VAL A 190 10.90 -6.01 -10.65
N ARG A 191 11.16 -7.12 -11.34
CA ARG A 191 12.31 -7.32 -12.23
C ARG A 191 11.86 -7.50 -13.67
#